data_AF-A0A2W7NM10-F1
#
_entry.id   AF-A0A2W7NM10-F1
#
_cell.length_a   1.000
_cell.length_b   1.000
_cell.length_c   1.000
_cell.angle_alpha   90.00
_cell.angle_beta   90.00
_cell.angle_gamma   90.00
#
_symmetry.space_group_name_H-M   'P 1'
#
loop_
_entity.id
_entity.type
_entity.pdbx_description
1 polymer ?
#
loop_
_entity_poly.entity_id
_entity_poly.type
_entity_poly.pdbx_seq_one_letter_code
_entity_poly.pdbx_strand_id
1 'polypeptide(L)' 'MDSELSPILQHQIFIKMNTGTVKFFNTTKGFGFIKDESSDKEYFVHVTGLKDTIKENDQVSFELQEGRKGLNAVNVKLV' A
#
# COMPACT_ATOMS: atom_id res chain seq x y z
N MET A 1 -9.32 35.34 12.73
CA MET A 1 -8.11 35.13 11.93
C MET A 1 -7.72 33.66 12.05
N ASP A 2 -8.59 32.79 11.55
CA ASP A 2 -8.23 31.42 11.21
C ASP A 2 -8.52 31.35 9.73
N SER A 3 -7.45 31.37 8.95
CA SER A 3 -7.50 31.35 7.50
C SER A 3 -8.21 30.08 7.06
N GLU A 4 -9.45 30.25 6.60
CA GLU A 4 -10.15 29.38 5.67
C GLU A 4 -9.18 28.98 4.54
N LEU A 5 -8.47 27.88 4.74
CA LEU A 5 -7.76 27.22 3.65
C LEU A 5 -8.83 26.67 2.73
N SER A 6 -8.93 27.28 1.55
CA SER A 6 -9.94 27.03 0.53
C SER A 6 -10.16 25.52 0.21
N PRO A 7 -11.40 25.05 -0.03
CA PRO A 7 -11.72 23.63 -0.28
C PRO A 7 -11.12 23.01 -1.56
N ILE A 8 -10.34 23.76 -2.34
CA ILE A 8 -10.00 23.42 -3.73
C ILE A 8 -8.83 22.42 -3.80
N LEU A 9 -8.06 22.22 -2.72
CA LEU A 9 -6.99 21.22 -2.69
C LEU A 9 -7.48 19.79 -2.35
N GLN A 10 -8.77 19.59 -2.05
CA GLN A 10 -9.32 18.25 -1.81
C GLN A 10 -9.77 17.51 -3.08
N HIS A 11 -9.73 18.16 -4.26
CA HIS A 11 -10.12 17.54 -5.52
C HIS A 11 -8.93 17.08 -6.40
N GLN A 12 -7.70 17.12 -5.89
CA GLN A 12 -6.69 16.20 -6.38
C GLN A 12 -7.13 14.83 -5.88
N ILE A 13 -7.46 13.91 -6.78
CA ILE A 13 -7.62 12.48 -6.50
C ILE A 13 -6.34 12.06 -5.78
N PHE A 14 -6.31 12.16 -4.45
CA PHE A 14 -5.16 11.85 -3.64
C PHE A 14 -5.20 10.33 -3.54
N ILE A 15 -4.63 9.68 -4.55
CA ILE A 15 -4.30 8.26 -4.44
C ILE A 15 -3.37 8.19 -3.23
N LYS A 16 -3.94 7.74 -2.11
CA LYS A 16 -3.21 7.67 -0.85
C LYS A 16 -2.21 6.53 -0.99
N MET A 17 -0.97 6.89 -1.30
CA MET A 17 0.13 5.95 -1.24
C MET A 17 0.52 5.76 0.22
N ASN A 18 0.46 4.51 0.68
CA ASN A 18 0.94 4.07 1.97
C ASN A 18 2.37 3.54 1.82
N THR A 19 3.14 3.60 2.90
CA THR A 19 4.45 2.95 3.03
C THR A 19 4.36 1.81 4.04
N GLY A 20 5.24 0.84 3.90
CA GLY A 20 5.28 -0.30 4.81
C GLY A 20 6.44 -1.23 4.54
N THR A 21 6.50 -2.29 5.34
CA THR A 21 7.51 -3.34 5.25
C THR A 21 6.88 -4.65 4.85
N VAL A 22 7.47 -5.35 3.90
CA VAL A 22 7.03 -6.67 3.49
C VAL A 22 7.28 -7.65 4.63
N LYS A 23 6.22 -8.09 5.29
CA LYS A 23 6.32 -9.04 6.42
C LYS A 23 6.62 -10.45 5.94
N PHE A 24 6.06 -10.83 4.81
CA PHE A 24 6.25 -12.14 4.19
C PHE A 24 5.78 -12.09 2.74
N PHE A 25 6.52 -12.73 1.83
CA PHE A 25 6.07 -12.94 0.46
C PHE A 25 6.47 -14.33 -0.04
N ASN A 26 5.50 -15.10 -0.53
CA ASN A 26 5.74 -16.39 -1.14
C ASN A 26 5.72 -16.27 -2.66
N THR A 27 6.90 -16.21 -3.28
CA THR A 27 7.04 -16.09 -4.73
C THR A 27 6.42 -17.28 -5.48
N THR A 28 6.48 -18.49 -4.91
CA THR A 28 5.91 -19.69 -5.52
C THR A 28 4.37 -19.66 -5.56
N LYS A 29 3.74 -19.17 -4.48
CA LYS A 29 2.28 -19.04 -4.38
C LYS A 29 1.74 -17.71 -4.92
N GLY A 30 2.60 -16.71 -5.10
CA GLY A 30 2.26 -15.40 -5.64
C GLY A 30 1.50 -14.48 -4.68
N PHE A 31 1.65 -14.63 -3.36
CA PHE A 31 1.00 -13.76 -2.38
C PHE A 31 1.85 -13.53 -1.13
N GLY A 32 1.51 -12.48 -0.39
CA GLY A 32 2.17 -12.12 0.86
C GLY A 32 1.38 -11.11 1.68
N PHE A 33 2.07 -10.49 2.64
CA PHE A 33 1.54 -9.46 3.51
C PHE A 33 2.54 -8.32 3.68
N ILE A 34 2.03 -7.09 3.64
CA ILE A 34 2.78 -5.86 3.92
C ILE A 34 2.25 -5.29 5.22
N LYS A 35 3.14 -5.01 6.17
CA LYS A 35 2.83 -4.29 7.39
C LYS A 35 2.92 -2.80 7.10
N ASP A 36 1.84 -2.06 7.35
CA ASP A 36 1.84 -0.61 7.20
C ASP A 36 2.81 0.04 8.21
N GLU A 37 3.50 1.09 7.81
CA GLU A 37 4.42 1.81 8.69
C GLU A 37 3.67 2.75 9.66
N SER A 38 2.53 3.29 9.23
CA SER A 38 1.71 4.22 10.00
C SER A 38 0.74 3.52 10.95
N SER A 39 0.53 2.21 10.79
CA SER A 39 -0.36 1.43 11.65
C SER A 39 0.10 -0.02 11.75
N ASP A 40 -0.19 -0.71 12.84
CA ASP A 40 0.10 -2.14 12.97
C ASP A 40 -0.81 -3.06 12.12
N LYS A 41 -1.44 -2.52 11.07
CA LYS A 41 -2.28 -3.29 10.16
C LYS A 41 -1.43 -3.98 9.10
N GLU A 42 -1.88 -5.17 8.71
CA GLU A 42 -1.29 -5.95 7.64
C GLU A 42 -2.25 -6.02 6.46
N TYR A 43 -1.72 -5.73 5.28
CA TYR A 43 -2.47 -5.70 4.04
C TYR A 43 -2.03 -6.86 3.16
N PHE A 44 -3.02 -7.53 2.56
CA PHE A 44 -2.77 -8.64 1.65
C PHE A 44 -2.20 -8.12 0.33
N VAL A 45 -1.15 -8.75 -0.19
CA VAL A 45 -0.59 -8.45 -1.51
C VAL A 45 -0.59 -9.69 -2.38
N HIS A 46 -0.97 -9.51 -3.65
CA HIS A 46 -0.90 -10.54 -4.68
C HIS A 46 0.13 -10.13 -5.73
N VAL A 47 0.75 -11.11 -6.39
CA VAL A 47 1.77 -10.89 -7.43
C VAL A 47 1.27 -9.98 -8.56
N THR A 48 -0.03 -9.98 -8.87
CA THR A 48 -0.61 -9.09 -9.88
C THR A 48 -0.63 -7.60 -9.48
N GLY A 49 -0.50 -7.31 -8.19
CA GLY A 49 -0.44 -5.95 -7.65
C GLY A 49 0.99 -5.40 -7.56
N LEU A 50 2.00 -6.23 -7.82
CA LEU A 50 3.40 -5.85 -7.77
C LEU A 50 3.83 -5.13 -9.06
N LYS A 51 4.58 -4.05 -8.92
CA LYS A 51 5.34 -3.42 -10.02
C LYS A 51 6.79 -3.85 -9.99
N ASP A 52 7.34 -4.06 -8.79
CA ASP A 52 8.70 -4.56 -8.57
C ASP A 52 8.68 -5.93 -7.89
N THR A 53 9.77 -6.67 -8.01
CA THR A 53 9.94 -7.91 -7.25
C THR A 53 10.35 -7.57 -5.83
N ILE A 54 9.53 -7.99 -4.86
CA ILE A 54 9.72 -7.72 -3.43
C ILE A 54 10.14 -8.99 -2.67
N LYS A 55 10.83 -8.80 -1.56
CA LYS A 55 11.25 -9.85 -0.61
C LYS A 55 10.85 -9.47 0.81
N GLU A 56 10.94 -10.43 1.71
CA GLU A 56 10.74 -10.19 3.14
C GLU A 56 11.71 -9.12 3.66
N ASN A 57 11.19 -8.22 4.50
CA ASN A 57 11.85 -7.05 5.08
C ASN A 57 12.11 -5.87 4.13
N ASP A 58 11.71 -5.97 2.85
CA ASP A 58 11.82 -4.82 1.94
C ASP A 58 10.85 -3.70 2.36
N GLN A 59 11.30 -2.44 2.21
CA GLN A 59 10.43 -1.28 2.32
C GLN A 59 9.74 -1.02 0.98
N VAL A 60 8.44 -0.79 1.03
CA VAL A 60 7.60 -0.65 -0.16
C VAL A 60 6.61 0.49 -0.01
N SER A 61 6.24 1.06 -1.15
CA SER A 61 5.11 1.95 -1.31
C SER A 61 3.99 1.20 -2.02
N PHE A 62 2.75 1.42 -1.60
CA PHE A 62 1.60 0.71 -2.13
C PHE A 62 0.32 1.54 -1.97
N GLU A 63 -0.69 1.19 -2.75
CA GLU A 63 -2.04 1.75 -2.64
C GLU A 63 -2.98 0.69 -2.07
N LEU A 64 -4.03 1.12 -1.39
CA LEU A 64 -5.06 0.22 -0.87
C LEU A 64 -6.28 0.21 -1.77
N GLN A 65 -6.70 -1.00 -2.15
CA GLN A 65 -7.90 -1.23 -2.94
C GLN A 65 -8.80 -2.26 -2.26
N GLU A 66 -10.12 -2.06 -2.31
CA GLU A 66 -11.07 -3.06 -1.85
C GLU A 66 -11.03 -4.31 -2.75
N GLY A 67 -10.72 -5.45 -2.13
CA GLY A 67 -10.75 -6.75 -2.75
C GLY A 67 -11.82 -7.66 -2.13
N ARG A 68 -11.97 -8.86 -2.70
CA ARG A 68 -12.96 -9.86 -2.24
C ARG A 68 -12.79 -10.32 -0.79
N LYS A 69 -11.59 -10.12 -0.21
CA LYS A 69 -11.21 -10.57 1.14
C LYS A 69 -10.79 -9.41 2.06
N GLY A 70 -11.16 -8.18 1.72
CA GLY A 70 -10.74 -6.97 2.43
C GLY A 70 -9.76 -6.13 1.60
N LEU A 71 -9.05 -5.24 2.26
CA LEU A 71 -8.12 -4.31 1.63
C LEU A 71 -6.87 -5.04 1.13
N ASN A 72 -6.55 -4.80 -0.14
CA ASN A 72 -5.39 -5.34 -0.82
C ASN A 72 -4.40 -4.21 -1.15
N ALA A 73 -3.11 -4.50 -1.02
CA ALA A 73 -2.04 -3.65 -1.52
C ALA A 73 -1.88 -3.85 -3.04
N VAL A 74 -1.94 -2.75 -3.78
CA VAL A 74 -1.77 -2.69 -5.24
C VAL A 74 -0.75 -1.61 -5.61
N ASN A 75 -0.29 -1.62 -6.86
CA ASN A 75 0.75 -0.71 -7.35
C ASN A 75 2.03 -0.73 -6.48
N VAL A 76 2.37 -1.91 -5.94
CA VAL A 76 3.45 -2.05 -4.96
C VAL A 76 4.82 -1.87 -5.62
N LYS A 77 5.64 -0.98 -5.06
CA LYS A 77 6.99 -0.64 -5.54
C LYS A 77 7.98 -0.63 -4.39
N LEU A 78 9.24 -0.92 -4.67
CA LEU A 78 10.32 -0.70 -3.70
C LEU A 78 10.51 0.80 -3.44
N VAL A 79 10.85 1.15 -2.21
CA VAL A 79 11.19 2.53 -1.77
C VAL A 79 12.69 2.71 -1.70
#